data_AF-B4V9V9-F1
#
_entry.id   AF-B4V9V9-F1
#
_cell.length_a   1.000
_cell.length_b   1.000
_cell.length_c   1.000
_cell.angle_alpha   90.00
_cell.angle_beta   90.00
_cell.angle_gamma   90.00
#
_symmetry.space_group_name_H-M   'P 1'
#
loop_
_entity.id
_entity.type
_entity.pdbx_description
1 polymer ?
#
loop_
_entity_poly.entity_id
_entity_poly.type
_entity_poly.pdbx_seq_one_letter_code
_entity_poly.pdbx_strand_id
1 'polypeptide(L)'
;MAVCALALLPAAPASAAQATAADADKPAVALSLQEAAKGAELGVTGTGWPAKTLVMLLVCGQNMIGGTNSCANSDGVAVAVAADGRFTARLPVVAPPKPCPCLVNVTSVNGDQSTVAAPFKITGHPVAALPEESGTARLALLTGVRLQGDDGVLTWFGAPPARTFTVTVGNLGSAPVKDPVFQLGTAHGVFAPGWEEVRWKGTIPPGGKAEVKLNVTLSAGAHGDYTVSLKYGDKVMAAQPWGVDRPYGVVLFWGLLLLVIPAAVFRVGMAVVDRVRPRPAAPAHRRRGAKSPGAAAEVTAEVTARLPGLPGVRGSAPPRTGPPTGPPETPTAVLPWFTPDSAPETAPQTSAPSENRSTTKGHS
;
A
#
# COMPACT_ATOMS: atom_id res chain seq x y z
N MET A 1 27.71 52.67 58.50
CA MET A 1 27.55 52.50 57.04
C MET A 1 28.58 51.46 56.62
N ALA A 2 28.26 50.16 56.64
CA ALA A 2 27.43 49.41 55.69
C ALA A 2 27.98 49.46 54.26
N VAL A 3 28.72 48.40 53.84
CA VAL A 3 28.52 47.68 52.57
C VAL A 3 29.08 46.25 52.76
N CYS A 4 28.21 45.26 52.64
CA CYS A 4 28.51 43.83 52.69
C CYS A 4 29.06 43.36 51.33
N ALA A 5 30.14 42.59 51.36
CA ALA A 5 30.66 41.88 50.19
C ALA A 5 29.79 40.63 49.92
N LEU A 6 29.07 40.62 48.80
CA LEU A 6 28.41 39.42 48.28
C LEU A 6 29.46 38.46 47.72
N ALA A 7 29.68 37.34 48.41
CA ALA A 7 30.39 36.19 47.89
C ALA A 7 29.48 35.41 46.92
N LEU A 8 29.93 35.25 45.67
CA LEU A 8 29.32 34.39 44.67
C LEU A 8 29.54 32.91 45.04
N LEU A 9 28.47 32.22 45.43
CA LEU A 9 28.42 30.75 45.45
C LEU A 9 27.93 30.24 44.08
N PRO A 10 28.56 29.21 43.50
CA PRO A 10 28.04 28.54 42.31
C PRO A 10 26.87 27.62 42.69
N ALA A 11 25.69 27.94 42.17
CA ALA A 11 24.52 27.06 42.25
C ALA A 11 24.73 25.83 41.37
N ALA A 12 24.93 24.67 41.99
CA ALA A 12 24.85 23.37 41.32
C ALA A 12 23.37 23.06 41.01
N PRO A 13 22.99 22.77 39.76
CA PRO A 13 21.69 22.19 39.48
C PRO A 13 21.73 20.71 39.89
N ALA A 14 20.89 20.36 40.86
CA ALA A 14 20.62 18.99 41.25
C ALA A 14 20.06 18.20 40.07
N SER A 15 20.59 17.00 39.90
CA SER A 15 20.08 15.96 38.99
C SER A 15 18.59 15.73 39.19
N ALA A 16 17.80 16.13 38.20
CA ALA A 16 16.58 15.44 37.83
C ALA A 16 16.73 15.08 36.35
N ALA A 17 17.49 14.00 36.08
CA ALA A 17 17.39 13.29 34.83
C ALA A 17 15.97 12.69 34.78
N GLN A 18 15.03 13.48 34.28
CA GLN A 18 13.74 12.99 33.82
C GLN A 18 14.08 12.01 32.70
N ALA A 19 14.03 10.72 33.03
CA ALA A 19 14.00 9.66 32.06
C ALA A 19 12.85 9.99 31.11
N THR A 20 13.23 10.37 29.89
CA THR A 20 12.33 10.57 28.78
C THR A 20 11.41 9.36 28.68
N ALA A 21 10.12 9.59 28.93
CA ALA A 21 9.05 8.74 28.46
C ALA A 21 9.05 8.82 26.92
N ALA A 22 10.02 8.14 26.31
CA ALA A 22 10.13 7.99 24.88
C ALA A 22 9.87 6.51 24.57
N ASP A 23 8.95 6.26 23.64
CA ASP A 23 8.74 4.97 22.97
C ASP A 23 8.04 3.86 23.80
N ALA A 24 7.00 4.19 24.56
CA ALA A 24 6.21 3.19 25.32
C ALA A 24 5.50 2.13 24.46
N ASP A 25 5.46 2.30 23.14
CA ASP A 25 4.82 1.37 22.20
C ASP A 25 5.78 0.34 21.59
N LYS A 26 7.11 0.44 21.80
CA LYS A 26 8.08 -0.52 21.26
C LYS A 26 8.63 -1.44 22.35
N PRO A 27 8.80 -2.75 22.05
CA PRO A 27 9.52 -3.67 22.93
C PRO A 27 10.92 -3.16 23.24
N ALA A 28 11.25 -3.08 24.52
CA ALA A 28 12.57 -2.68 25.02
C ALA A 28 13.07 -3.67 26.07
N VAL A 29 14.39 -3.74 26.21
CA VAL A 29 15.09 -4.63 27.15
C VAL A 29 16.17 -3.83 27.87
N ALA A 30 16.22 -3.94 29.19
CA ALA A 30 17.26 -3.40 30.04
C ALA A 30 17.96 -4.54 30.79
N LEU A 31 19.29 -4.49 30.81
CA LEU A 31 20.14 -5.42 31.55
C LEU A 31 20.53 -4.78 32.87
N SER A 32 20.55 -5.56 33.95
CA SER A 32 20.98 -5.07 35.27
C SER A 32 22.46 -4.68 35.29
N LEU A 33 23.27 -5.32 34.43
CA LEU A 33 24.70 -5.10 34.26
C LEU A 33 25.04 -5.11 32.77
N GLN A 34 26.02 -4.31 32.35
CA GLN A 34 26.53 -4.31 30.97
C GLN A 34 27.70 -5.28 30.77
N GLU A 35 28.33 -5.71 31.88
CA GLU A 35 29.43 -6.67 31.89
C GLU A 35 29.27 -7.63 33.09
N ALA A 36 29.48 -8.93 32.86
CA ALA A 36 29.59 -9.91 33.94
C ALA A 36 30.52 -11.08 33.57
N ALA A 37 30.99 -11.78 34.60
CA ALA A 37 31.78 -13.01 34.44
C ALA A 37 30.90 -14.20 34.07
N LYS A 38 31.50 -15.21 33.41
CA LYS A 38 30.84 -16.49 33.16
C LYS A 38 30.38 -17.14 34.46
N GLY A 39 29.15 -17.66 34.47
CA GLY A 39 28.50 -18.29 35.63
C GLY A 39 27.80 -17.31 36.58
N ALA A 40 27.86 -16.00 36.31
CA ALA A 40 27.04 -15.02 37.03
C ALA A 40 25.58 -15.07 36.56
N GLU A 41 24.68 -14.51 37.37
CA GLU A 41 23.28 -14.31 37.02
C GLU A 41 23.05 -12.87 36.56
N LEU A 42 22.42 -12.68 35.40
CA LEU A 42 22.09 -11.39 34.84
C LEU A 42 20.59 -11.11 35.00
N GLY A 43 20.22 -10.01 35.63
CA GLY A 43 18.84 -9.55 35.68
C GLY A 43 18.45 -8.90 34.34
N VAL A 44 17.39 -9.37 33.72
CA VAL A 44 16.86 -8.81 32.48
C VAL A 44 15.44 -8.33 32.71
N THR A 45 15.17 -7.08 32.38
CA THR A 45 13.84 -6.47 32.48
C THR A 45 13.38 -6.02 31.10
N GLY A 46 12.15 -6.38 30.74
CA GLY A 46 11.54 -5.98 29.47
C GLY A 46 10.30 -5.12 29.67
N THR A 47 10.06 -4.19 28.75
CA THR A 47 8.88 -3.30 28.73
C THR A 47 8.33 -3.17 27.33
N GLY A 48 7.03 -2.91 27.17
CA GLY A 48 6.41 -2.72 25.85
C GLY A 48 6.26 -4.01 25.04
N TRP A 49 6.33 -5.18 25.69
CA TRP A 49 6.17 -6.47 25.03
C TRP A 49 4.69 -6.85 24.92
N PRO A 50 4.27 -7.63 23.90
CA PRO A 50 2.90 -8.12 23.80
C PRO A 50 2.49 -8.91 25.06
N ALA A 51 1.41 -8.47 25.70
CA ALA A 51 0.93 -9.08 26.93
C ALA A 51 0.57 -10.57 26.74
N LYS A 52 0.77 -11.38 27.79
CA LYS A 52 0.45 -12.83 27.81
C LYS A 52 1.18 -13.65 26.74
N THR A 53 2.30 -13.16 26.23
CA THR A 53 3.18 -13.91 25.33
C THR A 53 4.34 -14.55 26.07
N LEU A 54 4.99 -15.54 25.46
CA LEU A 54 6.23 -16.13 25.98
C LEU A 54 7.42 -15.52 25.24
N VAL A 55 8.37 -14.99 26.00
CA VAL A 55 9.64 -14.51 25.45
C VAL A 55 10.76 -15.47 25.83
N MET A 56 11.68 -15.69 24.89
CA MET A 56 12.88 -16.49 25.08
C MET A 56 14.10 -15.58 25.11
N LEU A 57 14.93 -15.73 26.15
CA LEU A 57 16.15 -14.96 26.36
C LEU A 57 17.35 -15.88 26.14
N LEU A 58 18.29 -15.43 25.29
CA LEU A 58 19.52 -16.17 25.01
C LEU A 58 20.75 -15.25 25.01
N VAL A 59 21.90 -15.78 25.41
CA VAL A 59 23.20 -15.14 25.23
C VAL A 59 23.79 -15.59 23.88
N CYS A 60 24.14 -14.64 23.02
CA CYS A 60 24.63 -14.90 21.67
C CYS A 60 26.00 -14.25 21.42
N GLY A 61 26.84 -14.94 20.64
CA GLY A 61 28.11 -14.43 20.12
C GLY A 61 27.97 -13.93 18.66
N GLN A 62 29.06 -13.35 18.12
CA GLN A 62 29.13 -12.81 16.76
C GLN A 62 27.93 -11.92 16.38
N ASN A 63 27.43 -11.12 17.34
CA ASN A 63 26.26 -10.26 17.14
C ASN A 63 25.05 -11.01 16.54
N MET A 64 24.89 -12.31 16.85
CA MET A 64 23.82 -13.18 16.31
C MET A 64 23.83 -13.38 14.78
N ILE A 65 24.96 -13.11 14.08
CA ILE A 65 25.05 -13.28 12.61
C ILE A 65 24.71 -14.72 12.15
N GLY A 66 25.11 -15.73 12.93
CA GLY A 66 24.79 -17.14 12.65
C GLY A 66 23.40 -17.58 13.09
N GLY A 67 22.52 -16.64 13.45
CA GLY A 67 21.21 -16.92 14.03
C GLY A 67 21.32 -17.66 15.36
N THR A 68 20.38 -18.59 15.61
CA THR A 68 20.34 -19.40 16.85
C THR A 68 21.60 -20.27 17.03
N ASN A 69 22.33 -20.61 15.96
CA ASN A 69 23.58 -21.38 16.06
C ASN A 69 24.73 -20.59 16.70
N SER A 70 24.60 -19.26 16.81
CA SER A 70 25.55 -18.41 17.53
C SER A 70 25.16 -18.19 18.99
N CYS A 71 24.04 -18.76 19.46
CA CYS A 71 23.49 -18.57 20.79
C CYS A 71 23.66 -19.82 21.67
N ALA A 72 23.76 -19.62 22.98
CA ALA A 72 23.77 -20.69 23.97
C ALA A 72 22.33 -21.19 24.22
N ASN A 73 21.81 -22.01 23.28
CA ASN A 73 20.42 -22.50 23.32
C ASN A 73 20.10 -23.40 24.53
N SER A 74 21.09 -24.10 25.07
CA SER A 74 20.93 -24.98 26.24
C SER A 74 20.60 -24.24 27.53
N ASP A 75 21.02 -22.99 27.62
CA ASP A 75 20.95 -22.16 28.83
C ASP A 75 19.97 -20.99 28.65
N GLY A 76 19.11 -21.09 27.62
CA GLY A 76 18.07 -20.11 27.36
C GLY A 76 17.00 -20.10 28.45
N VAL A 77 16.47 -18.92 28.75
CA VAL A 77 15.41 -18.74 29.75
C VAL A 77 14.13 -18.27 29.06
N ALA A 78 13.04 -18.99 29.28
CA ALA A 78 11.72 -18.60 28.81
C ALA A 78 10.91 -17.99 29.96
N VAL A 79 10.30 -16.82 29.74
CA VAL A 79 9.45 -16.15 30.73
C VAL A 79 8.17 -15.63 30.08
N ALA A 80 7.06 -15.67 30.83
CA ALA A 80 5.80 -15.12 30.37
C ALA A 80 5.75 -13.61 30.61
N VAL A 81 5.28 -12.86 29.61
CA VAL A 81 5.05 -11.42 29.70
C VAL A 81 3.74 -11.18 30.46
N ALA A 82 3.81 -10.33 31.48
CA ALA A 82 2.67 -9.96 32.29
C ALA A 82 1.62 -9.18 31.47
N ALA A 83 0.43 -8.99 32.06
CA ALA A 83 -0.67 -8.31 31.40
C ALA A 83 -0.38 -6.83 31.07
N ASP A 84 0.59 -6.22 31.75
CA ASP A 84 1.05 -4.84 31.55
C ASP A 84 2.21 -4.73 30.54
N GLY A 85 2.55 -5.83 29.84
CA GLY A 85 3.61 -5.85 28.83
C GLY A 85 5.03 -5.83 29.41
N ARG A 86 5.19 -6.13 30.71
CA ARG A 86 6.48 -6.24 31.38
C ARG A 86 6.87 -7.68 31.68
N PHE A 87 8.17 -7.94 31.75
CA PHE A 87 8.69 -9.17 32.33
C PHE A 87 10.00 -8.90 33.06
N THR A 88 10.34 -9.79 33.99
CA THR A 88 11.64 -9.82 34.65
C THR A 88 12.14 -11.26 34.66
N ALA A 89 13.43 -11.44 34.35
CA ALA A 89 14.06 -12.76 34.28
C ALA A 89 15.47 -12.70 34.87
N ARG A 90 15.96 -13.85 35.31
CA ARG A 90 17.36 -14.08 35.63
C ARG A 90 17.93 -15.00 34.57
N LEU A 91 18.94 -14.54 33.86
CA LEU A 91 19.58 -15.25 32.76
C LEU A 91 21.00 -15.64 33.19
N PRO A 92 21.35 -16.94 33.18
CA PRO A 92 22.71 -17.37 33.47
C PRO A 92 23.66 -16.87 32.38
N VAL A 93 24.77 -16.26 32.80
CA VAL A 93 25.80 -15.77 31.88
C VAL A 93 26.69 -16.93 31.46
N VAL A 94 26.38 -17.50 30.30
CA VAL A 94 27.15 -18.60 29.70
C VAL A 94 27.94 -18.13 28.49
N ALA A 95 29.02 -18.86 28.18
CA ALA A 95 29.86 -18.58 27.03
C ALA A 95 29.16 -19.07 25.74
N PRO A 96 28.85 -18.20 24.77
CA PRO A 96 28.27 -18.62 23.51
C PRO A 96 29.26 -19.45 22.67
N PRO A 97 28.78 -20.28 21.72
CA PRO A 97 29.63 -21.13 20.88
C PRO A 97 30.53 -20.34 19.92
N LYS A 98 30.27 -19.05 19.73
CA LYS A 98 31.00 -18.14 18.85
C LYS A 98 31.66 -17.01 19.66
N PRO A 99 32.75 -16.40 19.18
CA PRO A 99 33.41 -15.28 19.87
C PRO A 99 32.50 -14.03 19.94
N CYS A 100 32.72 -13.15 20.92
CA CYS A 100 32.04 -11.85 21.01
C CYS A 100 32.52 -10.92 19.87
N PRO A 101 31.76 -9.88 19.44
CA PRO A 101 30.73 -9.13 20.17
C PRO A 101 29.53 -9.96 20.63
N CYS A 102 29.21 -9.87 21.92
CA CYS A 102 28.13 -10.62 22.54
C CYS A 102 26.91 -9.74 22.78
N LEU A 103 25.73 -10.35 22.76
CA LEU A 103 24.46 -9.72 23.04
C LEU A 103 23.52 -10.68 23.75
N VAL A 104 22.56 -10.12 24.48
CA VAL A 104 21.38 -10.84 24.98
C VAL A 104 20.26 -10.62 23.97
N ASN A 105 19.83 -11.70 23.32
CA ASN A 105 18.70 -11.68 22.41
C ASN A 105 17.43 -12.08 23.15
N VAL A 106 16.40 -11.26 23.05
CA VAL A 106 15.05 -11.57 23.56
C VAL A 106 14.11 -11.66 22.37
N THR A 107 13.43 -12.79 22.20
CA THR A 107 12.48 -13.02 21.10
C THR A 107 11.14 -13.52 21.61
N SER A 108 10.05 -12.94 21.11
CA SER A 108 8.68 -13.42 21.34
C SER A 108 8.43 -14.69 20.52
N VAL A 109 8.04 -15.78 21.18
CA VAL A 109 7.88 -17.10 20.53
C VAL A 109 6.46 -17.29 20.00
N ASN A 110 5.45 -16.86 20.76
CA ASN A 110 4.03 -17.07 20.45
C ASN A 110 3.27 -15.79 20.11
N GLY A 111 3.98 -14.67 19.93
CA GLY A 111 3.41 -13.37 19.59
C GLY A 111 3.77 -12.92 18.18
N ASP A 112 3.97 -11.61 18.05
CA ASP A 112 4.39 -10.88 16.85
C ASP A 112 5.82 -11.17 16.35
N GLN A 113 6.52 -12.14 16.95
CA GLN A 113 7.94 -12.44 16.69
C GLN A 113 8.88 -11.25 16.96
N SER A 114 8.46 -10.30 17.80
CA SER A 114 9.29 -9.18 18.22
C SER A 114 10.62 -9.68 18.80
N THR A 115 11.71 -9.09 18.32
CA THR A 115 13.07 -9.46 18.71
C THR A 115 13.85 -8.20 19.09
N VAL A 116 14.49 -8.21 20.24
CA VAL A 116 15.32 -7.11 20.75
C VAL A 116 16.66 -7.67 21.20
N ALA A 117 17.74 -7.07 20.72
CA ALA A 117 19.10 -7.43 21.10
C ALA A 117 19.71 -6.32 21.96
N ALA A 118 20.20 -6.69 23.14
CA ALA A 118 20.92 -5.80 24.06
C ALA A 118 22.41 -6.17 24.09
N PRO A 119 23.36 -5.25 23.78
CA PRO A 119 24.78 -5.54 23.82
C PRO A 119 25.22 -5.88 25.24
N PHE A 120 26.08 -6.90 25.37
CA PHE A 120 26.54 -7.39 26.67
C PHE A 120 27.97 -7.92 26.57
N LYS A 121 28.80 -7.60 27.57
CA LYS A 121 30.20 -8.03 27.61
C LYS A 121 30.39 -9.18 28.60
N ILE A 122 30.98 -10.28 28.15
CA ILE A 122 31.33 -11.41 29.01
C ILE A 122 32.81 -11.32 29.33
N THR A 123 33.15 -11.18 30.61
CA THR A 123 34.55 -11.11 31.05
C THR A 123 35.24 -12.44 30.76
N GLY A 124 36.38 -12.39 30.04
CA GLY A 124 37.21 -13.55 29.73
C GLY A 124 36.77 -14.39 28.51
N HIS A 125 35.72 -14.00 27.79
CA HIS A 125 35.34 -14.67 26.53
C HIS A 125 36.10 -14.07 25.33
N PRO A 126 36.58 -14.88 24.37
CA PRO A 126 37.30 -14.37 23.20
C PRO A 126 36.45 -13.39 22.39
N VAL A 127 37.08 -12.28 21.99
CA VAL A 127 36.50 -11.26 21.11
C VAL A 127 37.17 -11.36 19.75
N ALA A 128 36.38 -11.46 18.68
CA ALA A 128 36.87 -11.45 17.31
C ALA A 128 36.08 -10.42 16.50
N ALA A 129 36.68 -9.88 15.44
CA ALA A 129 35.96 -9.03 14.50
C ALA A 129 34.78 -9.81 13.88
N LEU A 130 33.69 -9.10 13.61
CA LEU A 130 32.54 -9.72 12.96
C LEU A 130 32.94 -10.16 11.54
N PRO A 131 32.62 -11.39 11.13
CA PRO A 131 32.84 -11.81 9.75
C PRO A 131 32.01 -10.95 8.80
N GLU A 132 32.50 -10.75 7.58
CA GLU A 132 31.70 -10.09 6.55
C GLU A 132 30.39 -10.85 6.34
N GLU A 133 29.31 -10.07 6.19
CA GLU A 133 27.96 -10.58 5.99
C GLU A 133 27.93 -11.42 4.70
N SER A 134 28.04 -12.73 4.86
CA SER A 134 28.22 -13.69 3.77
C SER A 134 26.92 -14.46 3.57
N GLY A 135 26.28 -14.21 2.44
CA GLY A 135 25.09 -14.94 2.03
C GLY A 135 24.66 -14.56 0.62
N THR A 136 23.87 -15.42 -0.01
CA THR A 136 23.35 -15.11 -1.35
C THR A 136 22.05 -14.33 -1.20
N ALA A 137 22.04 -13.09 -1.66
CA ALA A 137 20.83 -12.31 -1.84
C ALA A 137 19.98 -12.95 -2.94
N ARG A 138 18.74 -13.33 -2.65
CA ARG A 138 17.83 -13.90 -3.63
C ARG A 138 16.45 -13.30 -3.45
N LEU A 139 16.12 -12.33 -4.30
CA LEU A 139 14.77 -11.80 -4.37
C LEU A 139 13.89 -12.68 -5.26
N ALA A 140 12.68 -12.96 -4.81
CA ALA A 140 11.64 -13.64 -5.58
C ALA A 140 10.34 -12.85 -5.53
N LEU A 141 9.56 -12.91 -6.61
CA LEU A 141 8.20 -12.40 -6.61
C LEU A 141 7.35 -13.31 -5.72
N LEU A 142 6.65 -12.73 -4.75
CA LEU A 142 5.68 -13.47 -3.95
C LEU A 142 4.30 -13.37 -4.60
N THR A 143 3.70 -12.17 -4.61
CA THR A 143 2.32 -11.94 -5.06
C THR A 143 2.04 -10.43 -5.29
N GLY A 144 0.84 -10.12 -5.77
CA GLY A 144 0.29 -8.75 -5.64
C GLY A 144 0.76 -7.77 -6.69
N VAL A 145 1.07 -8.23 -7.91
CA VAL A 145 1.41 -7.34 -9.01
C VAL A 145 0.16 -6.56 -9.41
N ARG A 146 0.21 -5.25 -9.24
CA ARG A 146 -0.90 -4.33 -9.55
C ARG A 146 -0.36 -3.06 -10.17
N LEU A 147 -1.09 -2.54 -11.14
CA LEU A 147 -0.87 -1.23 -11.70
C LEU A 147 -2.01 -0.33 -11.24
N GLN A 148 -1.70 0.68 -10.43
CA GLN A 148 -2.69 1.57 -9.82
C GLN A 148 -2.55 2.99 -10.37
N GLY A 149 -3.68 3.67 -10.49
CA GLY A 149 -3.78 5.06 -10.91
C GLY A 149 -4.93 5.26 -11.88
N ASP A 150 -5.32 6.52 -12.02
CA ASP A 150 -6.51 6.90 -12.76
C ASP A 150 -6.15 7.80 -13.94
N ASP A 151 -6.95 7.73 -14.99
CA ASP A 151 -6.87 8.64 -16.12
C ASP A 151 -7.69 9.90 -15.83
N GLY A 152 -7.17 11.04 -16.28
CA GLY A 152 -7.78 12.35 -16.05
C GLY A 152 -8.20 13.03 -17.35
N VAL A 153 -8.86 14.18 -17.22
CA VAL A 153 -9.18 15.02 -18.39
C VAL A 153 -7.92 15.39 -19.17
N LEU A 154 -6.78 15.60 -18.49
CA LEU A 154 -5.52 15.93 -19.16
C LEU A 154 -4.98 14.78 -20.02
N THR A 155 -5.08 13.53 -19.57
CA THR A 155 -4.64 12.37 -20.37
C THR A 155 -5.53 12.18 -21.58
N TRP A 156 -6.82 12.53 -21.49
CA TRP A 156 -7.73 12.59 -22.64
C TRP A 156 -7.32 13.65 -23.69
N PHE A 157 -6.65 14.73 -23.27
CA PHE A 157 -5.99 15.71 -24.15
C PHE A 157 -4.54 15.34 -24.53
N GLY A 158 -4.06 14.16 -24.16
CA GLY A 158 -2.74 13.65 -24.55
C GLY A 158 -1.60 13.92 -23.55
N ALA A 159 -1.90 14.33 -22.32
CA ALA A 159 -0.87 14.42 -21.28
C ALA A 159 -0.28 13.02 -20.95
N PRO A 160 0.99 12.96 -20.49
CA PRO A 160 1.65 11.71 -20.07
C PRO A 160 0.83 10.97 -19.01
N PRO A 161 0.36 9.74 -19.28
CA PRO A 161 -0.33 8.95 -18.26
C PRO A 161 0.70 8.35 -17.29
N ALA A 162 0.35 8.33 -16.01
CA ALA A 162 1.19 7.85 -14.93
C ALA A 162 0.46 6.79 -14.11
N ARG A 163 1.19 5.75 -13.68
CA ARG A 163 0.68 4.68 -12.81
C ARG A 163 1.73 4.28 -11.78
N THR A 164 1.28 3.78 -10.66
CA THR A 164 2.12 3.16 -9.63
C THR A 164 2.07 1.64 -9.77
N PHE A 165 3.19 1.06 -10.19
CA PHE A 165 3.41 -0.38 -10.23
C PHE A 165 3.75 -0.88 -8.82
N THR A 166 2.83 -1.62 -8.22
CA THR A 166 2.96 -2.18 -6.88
C THR A 166 3.20 -3.68 -6.96
N VAL A 167 4.17 -4.17 -6.20
CA VAL A 167 4.55 -5.59 -6.20
C VAL A 167 5.08 -6.02 -4.84
N THR A 168 4.76 -7.24 -4.38
CA THR A 168 5.35 -7.80 -3.16
C THR A 168 6.52 -8.71 -3.49
N VAL A 169 7.71 -8.33 -3.04
CA VAL A 169 8.96 -9.08 -3.24
C VAL A 169 9.39 -9.70 -1.91
N GLY A 170 9.83 -10.96 -1.96
CA GLY A 170 10.38 -11.69 -0.82
C GLY A 170 11.87 -11.96 -0.98
N ASN A 171 12.62 -11.91 0.11
CA ASN A 171 14.00 -12.36 0.14
C ASN A 171 14.06 -13.83 0.57
N LEU A 172 14.31 -14.72 -0.39
CA LEU A 172 14.53 -16.15 -0.17
C LEU A 172 16.01 -16.48 0.11
N GLY A 173 16.86 -15.45 0.13
CA GLY A 173 18.29 -15.54 0.43
C GLY A 173 18.57 -15.56 1.93
N SER A 174 19.81 -15.91 2.28
CA SER A 174 20.30 -15.93 3.66
C SER A 174 20.92 -14.61 4.12
N ALA A 175 21.13 -13.66 3.20
CA ALA A 175 21.65 -12.31 3.50
C ALA A 175 20.59 -11.24 3.23
N PRO A 176 20.55 -10.14 4.02
CA PRO A 176 19.65 -9.02 3.76
C PRO A 176 19.99 -8.32 2.44
N VAL A 177 18.96 -7.84 1.74
CA VAL A 177 19.13 -7.04 0.52
C VAL A 177 18.87 -5.58 0.85
N LYS A 178 19.92 -4.75 0.76
CA LYS A 178 19.88 -3.30 1.03
C LYS A 178 19.77 -2.53 -0.29
N ASP A 179 18.83 -1.59 -0.35
CA ASP A 179 18.56 -0.69 -1.47
C ASP A 179 18.65 -1.36 -2.88
N PRO A 180 17.86 -2.43 -3.12
CA PRO A 180 17.87 -3.11 -4.41
C PRO A 180 17.57 -2.16 -5.58
N VAL A 181 18.37 -2.31 -6.63
CA VAL A 181 18.13 -1.66 -7.93
C VAL A 181 17.29 -2.61 -8.78
N PHE A 182 16.12 -2.16 -9.17
CA PHE A 182 15.24 -2.86 -10.09
C PHE A 182 15.33 -2.24 -11.49
N GLN A 183 14.98 -3.02 -12.50
CA GLN A 183 14.82 -2.53 -13.86
C GLN A 183 13.33 -2.56 -14.21
N LEU A 184 12.76 -1.38 -14.48
CA LEU A 184 11.37 -1.19 -14.86
C LEU A 184 11.30 -1.04 -16.38
N GLY A 185 10.62 -1.96 -17.03
CA GLY A 185 10.55 -2.08 -18.49
C GLY A 185 9.18 -1.72 -19.02
N THR A 186 9.08 -0.78 -19.95
CA THR A 186 7.83 -0.48 -20.66
C THR A 186 7.93 -0.95 -22.11
N ALA A 187 7.07 -1.91 -22.48
CA ALA A 187 6.89 -2.39 -23.86
C ALA A 187 5.57 -1.88 -24.44
N HIS A 188 5.54 -1.64 -25.75
CA HIS A 188 4.34 -1.28 -26.49
C HIS A 188 4.10 -2.35 -27.56
N GLY A 189 2.96 -3.04 -27.52
CA GLY A 189 2.69 -4.17 -28.42
C GLY A 189 3.80 -5.24 -28.42
N VAL A 190 4.38 -5.51 -29.59
CA VAL A 190 5.42 -6.53 -29.79
C VAL A 190 6.85 -6.03 -29.63
N PHE A 191 7.03 -4.73 -29.33
CA PHE A 191 8.37 -4.15 -29.18
C PHE A 191 9.02 -4.59 -27.86
N ALA A 192 10.35 -4.71 -27.88
CA ALA A 192 11.10 -4.98 -26.67
C ALA A 192 10.92 -3.85 -25.65
N PRO A 193 10.86 -4.17 -24.34
CA PRO A 193 10.71 -3.16 -23.32
C PRO A 193 11.94 -2.25 -23.27
N GLY A 194 11.70 -0.94 -23.17
CA GLY A 194 12.73 0.02 -22.76
C GLY A 194 12.92 -0.10 -21.25
N TRP A 195 14.14 -0.41 -20.80
CA TRP A 195 14.46 -0.63 -19.39
C TRP A 195 15.02 0.64 -18.73
N GLU A 196 14.45 1.00 -17.59
CA GLU A 196 14.92 2.08 -16.73
C GLU A 196 15.31 1.51 -15.35
N GLU A 197 16.45 1.93 -14.82
CA GLU A 197 16.89 1.52 -13.49
C GLU A 197 16.22 2.37 -12.41
N VAL A 198 15.50 1.70 -11.51
CA VAL A 198 14.81 2.34 -10.39
C VAL A 198 15.35 1.79 -9.09
N ARG A 199 15.91 2.68 -8.27
CA ARG A 199 16.41 2.33 -6.94
C ARG A 199 15.28 2.40 -5.93
N TRP A 200 14.99 1.28 -5.29
CA TRP A 200 14.09 1.26 -4.15
C TRP A 200 14.89 1.46 -2.87
N LYS A 201 14.36 2.28 -1.95
CA LYS A 201 14.99 2.53 -0.66
C LYS A 201 14.40 1.60 0.39
N GLY A 202 15.26 0.81 1.03
CA GLY A 202 14.86 -0.09 2.10
C GLY A 202 15.72 -1.33 2.18
N THR A 203 15.58 -2.06 3.29
CA THR A 203 16.28 -3.32 3.51
C THR A 203 15.26 -4.44 3.65
N ILE A 204 15.42 -5.50 2.85
CA ILE A 204 14.59 -6.71 2.93
C ILE A 204 15.39 -7.77 3.69
N PRO A 205 15.05 -8.07 4.96
CA PRO A 205 15.79 -9.06 5.74
C PRO A 205 15.63 -10.47 5.14
N PRO A 206 16.52 -11.42 5.46
CA PRO A 206 16.36 -12.83 5.08
C PRO A 206 14.99 -13.37 5.49
N GLY A 207 14.28 -14.05 4.58
CA GLY A 207 12.90 -14.54 4.81
C GLY A 207 11.82 -13.46 4.89
N GLY A 208 12.21 -12.18 4.83
CA GLY A 208 11.30 -11.04 4.85
C GLY A 208 10.61 -10.80 3.51
N LYS A 209 9.53 -10.00 3.56
CA LYS A 209 8.80 -9.50 2.39
C LYS A 209 8.63 -7.99 2.46
N ALA A 210 8.64 -7.34 1.31
CA ALA A 210 8.41 -5.90 1.20
C ALA A 210 7.48 -5.60 0.03
N GLU A 211 6.60 -4.63 0.22
CA GLU A 211 5.79 -4.04 -0.85
C GLU A 211 6.61 -2.93 -1.51
N VAL A 212 6.92 -3.12 -2.79
CA VAL A 212 7.69 -2.19 -3.62
C VAL A 212 6.71 -1.42 -4.50
N LYS A 213 6.74 -0.09 -4.42
CA LYS A 213 5.91 0.83 -5.20
C LYS A 213 6.81 1.64 -6.12
N LEU A 214 6.64 1.48 -7.43
CA LEU A 214 7.44 2.13 -8.46
C LEU A 214 6.53 2.96 -9.35
N ASN A 215 6.90 4.20 -9.62
CA ASN A 215 6.12 5.05 -10.53
C ASN A 215 6.57 4.78 -11.97
N VAL A 216 5.60 4.57 -12.84
CA VAL A 216 5.78 4.38 -14.28
C VAL A 216 5.06 5.53 -14.97
N THR A 217 5.75 6.21 -15.87
CA THR A 217 5.16 7.27 -16.71
C THR A 217 5.40 6.95 -18.17
N LEU A 218 4.35 7.00 -18.98
CA LEU A 218 4.50 6.88 -20.44
C LEU A 218 4.72 8.26 -21.06
N SER A 219 5.11 8.29 -22.33
CA SER A 219 5.25 9.53 -23.08
C SER A 219 3.90 10.21 -23.33
N ALA A 220 3.93 11.53 -23.57
CA ALA A 220 2.74 12.27 -24.00
C ALA A 220 2.17 11.67 -25.30
N GLY A 221 0.84 11.60 -25.39
CA GLY A 221 0.13 11.00 -26.53
C GLY A 221 0.22 9.46 -26.63
N ALA A 222 0.79 8.78 -25.62
CA ALA A 222 0.75 7.33 -25.53
C ALA A 222 -0.69 6.82 -25.55
N HIS A 223 -0.95 5.76 -26.33
CA HIS A 223 -2.26 5.13 -26.45
C HIS A 223 -2.10 3.69 -26.97
N GLY A 224 -3.05 2.81 -26.62
CA GLY A 224 -2.99 1.39 -26.99
C GLY A 224 -2.49 0.50 -25.86
N ASP A 225 -2.02 -0.70 -26.23
CA ASP A 225 -1.66 -1.76 -25.27
C ASP A 225 -0.18 -1.70 -24.91
N TYR A 226 0.09 -1.30 -23.68
CA TYR A 226 1.41 -1.33 -23.08
C TYR A 226 1.54 -2.52 -22.15
N THR A 227 2.77 -2.99 -21.93
CA THR A 227 3.11 -3.95 -20.89
C THR A 227 4.21 -3.38 -20.04
N VAL A 228 3.97 -3.29 -18.73
CA VAL A 228 4.96 -2.91 -17.74
C VAL A 228 5.54 -4.17 -17.13
N SER A 229 6.86 -4.29 -17.17
CA SER A 229 7.61 -5.43 -16.64
C SER A 229 8.60 -4.96 -15.59
N LEU A 230 8.84 -5.82 -14.59
CA LEU A 230 9.83 -5.57 -13.55
C LEU A 230 10.87 -6.69 -13.60
N LYS A 231 12.14 -6.30 -13.66
CA LYS A 231 13.29 -7.18 -13.72
C LYS A 231 14.24 -6.90 -12.55
N TYR A 232 14.89 -7.95 -12.06
CA TYR A 232 15.94 -7.87 -11.04
C TYR A 232 17.08 -8.83 -11.43
N GLY A 233 18.31 -8.33 -11.48
CA GLY A 233 19.42 -9.05 -12.11
C GLY A 233 19.07 -9.37 -13.56
N ASP A 234 19.15 -10.64 -13.95
CA ASP A 234 18.79 -11.11 -15.30
C ASP A 234 17.37 -11.67 -15.44
N LYS A 235 16.59 -11.67 -14.34
CA LYS A 235 15.28 -12.33 -14.31
C LYS A 235 14.13 -11.33 -14.32
N VAL A 236 13.22 -11.48 -15.27
CA VAL A 236 11.92 -10.79 -15.25
C VAL A 236 11.09 -11.39 -14.13
N MET A 237 10.75 -10.57 -13.14
CA MET A 237 10.03 -10.98 -11.95
C MET A 237 8.51 -10.90 -12.15
N ALA A 238 8.03 -9.85 -12.83
CA ALA A 238 6.61 -9.57 -12.99
C ALA A 238 6.32 -8.85 -14.31
N ALA A 239 5.12 -9.05 -14.86
CA ALA A 239 4.61 -8.28 -15.99
C ALA A 239 3.12 -7.98 -15.78
N GLN A 240 2.68 -6.78 -16.16
CA GLN A 240 1.27 -6.37 -16.16
C GLN A 240 0.91 -5.64 -17.46
N PRO A 241 -0.22 -6.00 -18.08
CA PRO A 241 -0.77 -5.22 -19.18
C PRO A 241 -1.32 -3.87 -18.67
N TRP A 242 -1.19 -2.86 -19.51
CA TRP A 242 -1.71 -1.51 -19.30
C TRP A 242 -2.35 -1.02 -20.61
N GLY A 243 -3.67 -1.07 -20.68
CA GLY A 243 -4.43 -0.43 -21.77
C GLY A 243 -4.54 1.07 -21.52
N VAL A 244 -4.10 1.87 -22.50
CA VAL A 244 -4.15 3.33 -22.46
C VAL A 244 -5.16 3.83 -23.48
N ASP A 245 -6.12 4.63 -23.02
CA ASP A 245 -7.16 5.20 -23.87
C ASP A 245 -6.60 6.15 -24.92
N ARG A 246 -7.29 6.22 -26.07
CA ARG A 246 -6.90 7.16 -27.13
C ARG A 246 -7.24 8.61 -26.72
N PRO A 247 -6.32 9.57 -26.93
CA PRO A 247 -6.52 10.96 -26.58
C PRO A 247 -7.43 11.68 -27.60
N TYR A 248 -8.74 11.44 -27.52
CA TYR A 248 -9.72 12.07 -28.40
C TYR A 248 -9.96 13.56 -28.11
N GLY A 249 -9.46 14.08 -26.99
CA GLY A 249 -9.76 15.44 -26.57
C GLY A 249 -9.33 16.52 -27.55
N VAL A 250 -8.16 16.35 -28.15
CA VAL A 250 -7.66 17.28 -29.17
C VAL A 250 -8.53 17.22 -30.43
N VAL A 251 -8.93 16.02 -30.86
CA VAL A 251 -9.79 15.82 -32.05
C VAL A 251 -11.18 16.41 -31.82
N LEU A 252 -11.78 16.16 -30.64
CA LEU A 252 -13.09 16.70 -30.29
C LEU A 252 -13.07 18.23 -30.20
N PHE A 253 -12.02 18.80 -29.60
CA PHE A 253 -11.84 20.24 -29.53
C PHE A 253 -11.82 20.88 -30.93
N TRP A 254 -10.99 20.36 -31.84
CA TRP A 254 -10.94 20.87 -33.22
C TRP A 254 -12.26 20.66 -33.98
N GLY A 255 -12.91 19.50 -33.80
CA GLY A 255 -14.22 19.24 -34.39
C GLY A 255 -15.30 20.22 -33.92
N LEU A 256 -15.34 20.51 -32.61
CA LEU A 256 -16.26 21.49 -32.05
C LEU A 256 -15.93 22.91 -32.53
N LEU A 257 -14.65 23.27 -32.61
CA LEU A 257 -14.20 24.58 -33.10
C LEU A 257 -14.63 24.79 -34.56
N LEU A 258 -14.42 23.79 -35.41
CA LEU A 258 -14.84 23.80 -36.82
C LEU A 258 -16.36 23.84 -36.99
N LEU A 259 -17.15 23.47 -35.99
CA LEU A 259 -18.62 23.52 -36.04
C LEU A 259 -19.16 24.82 -35.45
N VAL A 260 -18.67 25.23 -34.29
CA VAL A 260 -19.17 26.39 -33.52
C VAL A 260 -18.79 27.71 -34.19
N ILE A 261 -17.57 27.84 -34.72
CA ILE A 261 -17.13 29.09 -35.36
C ILE A 261 -17.98 29.40 -36.60
N PRO A 262 -18.16 28.47 -37.57
CA PRO A 262 -19.02 28.74 -38.72
C PRO A 262 -20.47 28.99 -38.34
N ALA A 263 -21.02 28.26 -37.37
CA ALA A 263 -22.38 28.49 -36.88
C ALA A 263 -22.56 29.89 -36.26
N ALA A 264 -21.57 30.35 -35.49
CA ALA A 264 -21.56 31.68 -34.90
C ALA A 264 -21.46 32.77 -35.97
N VAL A 265 -20.55 32.61 -36.94
CA VAL A 265 -20.40 33.54 -38.09
C VAL A 265 -21.70 33.59 -38.90
N PHE A 266 -22.33 32.45 -39.17
CA PHE A 266 -23.61 32.38 -39.87
C PHE A 266 -24.73 33.09 -39.09
N ARG A 267 -24.83 32.86 -37.78
CA ARG A 267 -25.82 33.53 -36.90
C ARG A 267 -25.62 35.05 -36.88
N VAL A 268 -24.38 35.51 -36.78
CA VAL A 268 -24.04 36.94 -36.80
C VAL A 268 -24.36 37.54 -38.17
N GLY A 269 -24.00 36.86 -39.26
CA GLY A 269 -24.34 37.28 -40.62
C GLY A 269 -25.85 37.43 -40.82
N MET A 270 -26.64 36.44 -40.39
CA MET A 270 -28.10 36.49 -40.42
C MET A 270 -28.65 37.65 -39.58
N ALA A 271 -28.12 37.86 -38.37
CA ALA A 271 -28.54 38.98 -37.52
C ALA A 271 -28.24 40.36 -38.15
N VAL A 272 -27.12 40.49 -38.87
CA VAL A 272 -26.79 41.72 -39.61
C VAL A 272 -27.75 41.90 -40.79
N VAL A 273 -28.03 40.85 -41.57
CA VAL A 273 -28.97 40.91 -42.70
C VAL A 273 -30.37 41.30 -42.21
N ASP A 274 -30.86 40.71 -41.13
CA ASP A 274 -32.17 41.04 -40.56
C ASP A 274 -32.23 42.48 -40.02
N ARG A 275 -31.10 43.03 -39.56
CA ARG A 275 -31.01 44.43 -39.10
C ARG A 275 -30.96 45.44 -40.24
N VAL A 276 -30.34 45.06 -41.37
CA VAL A 276 -30.18 45.92 -42.56
C VAL A 276 -31.36 45.77 -43.53
N ARG A 277 -32.15 44.69 -43.44
CA ARG A 277 -33.37 44.54 -44.23
C ARG A 277 -34.31 45.72 -43.97
N PRO A 278 -34.71 46.46 -45.02
CA PRO A 278 -35.72 47.50 -44.86
C PRO A 278 -36.99 46.85 -44.36
N ARG A 279 -37.49 47.30 -43.19
CA ARG A 279 -38.81 46.91 -42.70
C ARG A 279 -39.81 47.22 -43.82
N PRO A 280 -40.57 46.25 -44.34
CA PRO A 280 -41.66 46.59 -45.23
C PRO A 280 -42.56 47.57 -44.46
N ALA A 281 -42.85 48.72 -45.07
CA ALA A 281 -43.86 49.62 -44.57
C ALA A 281 -45.09 48.77 -44.28
N ALA A 282 -45.53 48.75 -43.02
CA ALA A 282 -46.75 48.06 -42.64
C ALA A 282 -47.84 48.45 -43.65
N PRO A 283 -48.57 47.51 -44.25
CA PRO A 283 -49.70 47.90 -45.07
C PRO A 283 -50.60 48.75 -44.17
N ALA A 284 -50.81 49.99 -44.58
CA ALA A 284 -51.77 50.89 -43.97
C ALA A 284 -53.15 50.24 -44.10
N HIS A 285 -53.52 49.43 -43.11
CA HIS A 285 -54.90 49.07 -42.89
C HIS A 285 -55.62 50.37 -42.55
N ARG A 286 -56.30 50.92 -43.55
CA ARG A 286 -57.27 52.01 -43.39
C ARG A 286 -58.17 51.67 -42.22
N ARG A 287 -58.20 52.56 -41.23
CA ARG A 287 -59.31 52.63 -40.28
C ARG A 287 -60.61 52.92 -41.05
N ARG A 288 -61.67 52.14 -40.79
CA ARG A 288 -62.90 52.60 -40.08
C ARG A 288 -64.20 52.02 -40.67
N GLY A 289 -64.84 51.17 -39.86
CA GLY A 289 -66.27 50.82 -39.88
C GLY A 289 -66.50 49.29 -39.91
N ALA A 290 -67.09 48.59 -38.94
CA ALA A 290 -67.72 48.98 -37.69
C ALA A 290 -67.93 47.72 -36.78
N LYS A 291 -67.99 47.97 -35.46
CA LYS A 291 -68.57 47.19 -34.35
C LYS A 291 -67.77 46.02 -33.71
N SER A 292 -67.48 46.27 -32.43
CA SER A 292 -66.81 45.53 -31.34
C SER A 292 -67.59 44.28 -30.83
N PRO A 293 -67.25 43.66 -29.67
CA PRO A 293 -66.01 43.62 -28.88
C PRO A 293 -65.60 42.17 -28.49
N GLY A 294 -64.37 41.96 -28.00
CA GLY A 294 -64.07 40.72 -27.28
C GLY A 294 -62.59 40.51 -26.95
N ALA A 295 -62.26 40.82 -25.69
CA ALA A 295 -61.22 40.17 -24.89
C ALA A 295 -59.78 40.12 -25.43
N ALA A 296 -58.88 40.85 -24.77
CA ALA A 296 -57.82 40.29 -23.93
C ALA A 296 -56.53 41.14 -23.92
N ALA A 297 -56.08 41.42 -22.69
CA ALA A 297 -54.69 41.45 -22.27
C ALA A 297 -53.78 42.61 -22.72
N GLU A 298 -53.97 43.77 -22.07
CA GLU A 298 -52.89 44.46 -21.34
C GLU A 298 -52.30 43.50 -20.27
N VAL A 299 -51.04 43.52 -19.82
CA VAL A 299 -49.96 44.51 -19.90
C VAL A 299 -48.65 43.85 -19.44
N THR A 300 -47.59 44.48 -19.90
CA THR A 300 -46.15 44.41 -19.64
C THR A 300 -45.60 43.81 -18.33
N ALA A 301 -44.37 43.31 -18.51
CA ALA A 301 -43.17 43.60 -17.71
C ALA A 301 -42.95 42.92 -16.35
N GLU A 302 -41.65 42.81 -16.07
CA GLU A 302 -41.03 42.88 -14.75
C GLU A 302 -40.75 41.55 -14.02
N VAL A 303 -39.49 41.13 -14.18
CA VAL A 303 -38.48 40.89 -13.13
C VAL A 303 -39.00 40.60 -11.70
N THR A 304 -38.31 39.63 -11.07
CA THR A 304 -38.17 39.33 -9.63
C THR A 304 -39.21 38.48 -8.89
N ALA A 305 -38.73 37.28 -8.52
CA ALA A 305 -38.65 36.71 -7.17
C ALA A 305 -39.93 36.42 -6.32
N ARG A 306 -39.85 35.21 -5.71
CA ARG A 306 -40.48 34.72 -4.46
C ARG A 306 -41.81 33.94 -4.55
N LEU A 307 -41.70 32.65 -4.19
CA LEU A 307 -42.67 31.78 -3.46
C LEU A 307 -43.43 32.55 -2.35
N PRO A 308 -44.62 32.13 -1.84
CA PRO A 308 -45.02 30.73 -1.54
C PRO A 308 -46.55 30.39 -1.63
N GLY A 309 -46.94 29.14 -1.31
CA GLY A 309 -48.19 28.87 -0.55
C GLY A 309 -49.24 27.92 -1.16
N LEU A 310 -49.27 26.68 -0.66
CA LEU A 310 -50.41 25.72 -0.64
C LEU A 310 -51.61 26.30 0.15
N PRO A 311 -52.90 25.87 -0.03
CA PRO A 311 -53.46 24.51 0.21
C PRO A 311 -54.55 24.11 -0.82
N GLY A 312 -55.16 22.93 -0.93
CA GLY A 312 -55.20 21.66 -0.20
C GLY A 312 -56.61 21.06 -0.38
N VAL A 313 -56.70 19.71 -0.45
CA VAL A 313 -57.84 18.85 0.04
C VAL A 313 -59.08 18.80 -0.92
N ARG A 314 -59.76 17.68 -1.29
CA ARG A 314 -59.84 16.25 -0.89
C ARG A 314 -60.69 15.44 -1.90
N GLY A 315 -60.49 14.10 -1.87
CA GLY A 315 -61.50 13.03 -2.12
C GLY A 315 -61.78 12.66 -3.58
N SER A 316 -61.84 11.40 -4.03
CA SER A 316 -62.12 10.12 -3.35
C SER A 316 -61.64 8.93 -4.21
N ALA A 317 -61.35 7.80 -3.57
CA ALA A 317 -60.98 6.48 -4.15
C ALA A 317 -62.21 5.54 -4.29
N PRO A 318 -62.09 4.22 -4.60
CA PRO A 318 -61.52 3.48 -5.76
C PRO A 318 -62.58 2.51 -6.41
N PRO A 319 -62.23 1.51 -7.27
CA PRO A 319 -61.87 0.16 -6.77
C PRO A 319 -60.81 -0.63 -7.59
N ARG A 320 -60.43 -1.79 -7.02
CA ARG A 320 -59.39 -2.79 -7.38
C ARG A 320 -59.75 -3.73 -8.54
N THR A 321 -58.73 -4.27 -9.23
CA THR A 321 -58.65 -5.68 -9.69
C THR A 321 -57.18 -6.11 -9.96
N GLY A 322 -56.90 -7.42 -9.78
CA GLY A 322 -55.60 -8.09 -9.58
C GLY A 322 -54.56 -8.18 -10.73
N PRO A 323 -53.47 -8.97 -10.54
CA PRO A 323 -52.17 -8.84 -11.21
C PRO A 323 -51.97 -9.79 -12.41
N PRO A 324 -50.96 -9.53 -13.27
CA PRO A 324 -49.94 -10.56 -13.50
C PRO A 324 -48.48 -10.06 -13.68
N THR A 325 -47.56 -10.83 -13.07
CA THR A 325 -46.38 -11.50 -13.68
C THR A 325 -45.17 -10.70 -14.24
N GLY A 326 -44.03 -10.80 -13.54
CA GLY A 326 -42.72 -11.27 -14.04
C GLY A 326 -41.87 -10.37 -14.96
N PRO A 327 -40.59 -10.08 -14.63
CA PRO A 327 -39.65 -9.39 -15.52
C PRO A 327 -39.07 -10.32 -16.62
N PRO A 328 -38.67 -9.77 -17.78
CA PRO A 328 -38.20 -10.56 -18.92
C PRO A 328 -36.79 -11.13 -18.71
N GLU A 329 -36.62 -12.41 -19.07
CA GLU A 329 -35.35 -13.11 -19.14
C GLU A 329 -34.53 -12.68 -20.36
N THR A 330 -33.27 -12.34 -20.12
CA THR A 330 -32.25 -12.07 -21.15
C THR A 330 -31.56 -13.38 -21.52
N PRO A 331 -31.49 -13.79 -22.81
CA PRO A 331 -30.81 -15.02 -23.17
C PRO A 331 -29.29 -14.82 -23.17
N THR A 332 -28.60 -15.62 -22.36
CA THR A 332 -27.13 -15.69 -22.32
C THR A 332 -26.63 -16.41 -23.57
N ALA A 333 -25.89 -15.70 -24.42
CA ALA A 333 -25.15 -16.28 -25.54
C ALA A 333 -23.95 -17.06 -24.99
N VAL A 334 -23.99 -18.39 -25.10
CA VAL A 334 -22.90 -19.29 -24.73
C VAL A 334 -22.06 -19.57 -25.99
N LEU A 335 -20.75 -19.33 -25.90
CA LEU A 335 -19.79 -19.58 -26.97
C LEU A 335 -19.50 -21.10 -27.12
N PRO A 336 -19.23 -21.60 -28.34
CA PRO A 336 -19.30 -23.03 -28.69
C PRO A 336 -18.15 -23.92 -28.21
N TRP A 337 -17.23 -23.42 -27.37
CA TRP A 337 -16.04 -24.17 -26.95
C TRP A 337 -16.00 -24.55 -25.47
N PHE A 338 -17.06 -24.28 -24.72
CA PHE A 338 -17.26 -24.80 -23.36
C PHE A 338 -18.30 -25.92 -23.37
N THR A 339 -17.85 -27.17 -23.52
CA THR A 339 -18.65 -28.36 -23.19
C THR A 339 -18.32 -28.79 -21.75
N PRO A 340 -19.28 -28.81 -20.81
CA PRO A 340 -19.07 -29.35 -19.49
C PRO A 340 -19.38 -30.85 -19.51
N ASP A 341 -18.42 -31.66 -19.96
CA ASP A 341 -18.43 -33.10 -19.73
C ASP A 341 -17.01 -33.58 -19.43
N SER A 342 -16.70 -33.64 -18.14
CA SER A 342 -15.60 -34.43 -17.58
C SER A 342 -15.88 -34.62 -16.09
N ALA A 343 -16.75 -35.57 -15.78
CA ALA A 343 -16.84 -36.16 -14.45
C ALA A 343 -15.52 -36.93 -14.15
N PRO A 344 -15.09 -37.01 -12.88
CA PRO A 344 -13.75 -37.46 -12.53
C PRO A 344 -13.60 -38.97 -12.67
N GLU A 345 -12.57 -39.39 -13.41
CA GLU A 345 -12.14 -40.79 -13.49
C GLU A 345 -11.46 -41.19 -12.18
N THR A 346 -11.93 -42.31 -11.65
CA THR A 346 -11.49 -43.03 -10.46
C THR A 346 -9.98 -43.21 -10.39
N ALA A 347 -9.38 -42.82 -9.26
CA ALA A 347 -7.98 -43.05 -8.95
C ALA A 347 -7.64 -44.56 -8.88
N PRO A 348 -6.56 -45.03 -9.53
CA PRO A 348 -6.04 -46.37 -9.24
C PRO A 348 -5.25 -46.34 -7.93
N GLN A 349 -5.79 -47.05 -6.93
CA GLN A 349 -5.08 -47.44 -5.72
C GLN A 349 -3.78 -48.14 -6.10
N THR A 350 -2.64 -47.57 -5.73
CA THR A 350 -1.36 -48.28 -5.76
C THR A 350 -0.80 -48.32 -4.35
N SER A 351 -0.67 -49.55 -3.87
CA SER A 351 -0.29 -50.00 -2.55
C SER A 351 1.05 -49.46 -2.06
N ALA A 352 1.12 -49.14 -0.77
CA ALA A 352 2.36 -48.95 -0.04
C ALA A 352 3.07 -50.30 0.17
N PRO A 353 4.41 -50.37 0.05
CA PRO A 353 5.20 -51.40 0.72
C PRO A 353 5.61 -50.89 2.10
N SER A 354 5.24 -51.66 3.12
CA SER A 354 5.72 -51.55 4.49
C SER A 354 7.09 -52.23 4.57
N GLU A 355 8.12 -51.49 4.98
CA GLU A 355 9.37 -52.09 5.45
C GLU A 355 9.56 -51.81 6.94
N ASN A 356 9.07 -52.77 7.72
CA ASN A 356 9.65 -53.10 9.02
C ASN A 356 11.08 -53.60 8.79
N ARG A 357 12.09 -52.90 9.34
CA ARG A 357 13.34 -53.56 9.71
C ARG A 357 13.95 -52.93 10.97
N SER A 358 13.56 -53.50 12.10
CA SER A 358 14.36 -53.48 13.33
C SER A 358 15.45 -54.54 13.24
N THR A 359 16.72 -54.18 13.43
CA THR A 359 17.78 -55.11 13.86
C THR A 359 18.74 -54.43 14.83
N THR A 360 18.46 -54.63 16.12
CA THR A 360 19.37 -55.07 17.19
C THR A 360 20.82 -54.54 17.28
N LYS A 361 21.02 -53.79 18.36
CA LYS A 361 22.15 -53.71 19.31
C LYS A 361 23.15 -54.90 19.30
N GLY A 362 24.45 -54.60 19.24
CA GLY A 362 25.51 -55.56 19.53
C GLY A 362 26.86 -54.87 19.76
N HIS A 363 27.35 -54.94 20.98
CA HIS A 363 28.65 -54.46 21.44
C HIS A 363 29.80 -55.31 20.90
N SER A 364 30.92 -54.68 20.56
CA SER A 364 32.26 -54.98 21.08
C SER A 364 33.24 -53.87 20.71
#